data_AF-I7AFZ5-F1
#
_entry.id   AF-I7AFZ5-F1
#
_cell.length_a   1.000
_cell.length_b   1.000
_cell.length_c   1.000
_cell.angle_alpha   90.00
_cell.angle_beta   90.00
_cell.angle_gamma   90.00
#
_symmetry.space_group_name_H-M   'P 1'
#
loop_
_entity.id
_entity.type
_entity.pdbx_description
1 polymer ?
#
loop_
_entity_poly.entity_id
_entity_poly.type
_entity_poly.pdbx_seq_one_letter_code
_entity_poly.pdbx_strand_id
1 'polypeptide(L)'
;MENTSLNVGVEGVLGSGAKGKNGQGTKRRCGMDGKINALSKISDNPFDVLSQSLYKKNEISCKEVPSKQDLMEDSIFEELLLKAKTEPKNEEKKLCYGIFTSMALVTDSEIQIQEKRMYKFPFEVETKNDGSQLFEKMYSEYLIAAKSVFREYKRSSIRFFMKLKNDFLLFDSYLKTSYGMKKELVRNEIRFEEEGSFLIVKGIEVALVFDYIINIPISSSFCIPFILSESQFENGILFSVKLERKRAIREGKKILYSYELLGPFWADDYKELIRFHTKII
;
A
#
# COMPACT_ATOMS: atom_id res chain seq x y z
N MET A 1 -39.76 32.56 -40.99
CA MET A 1 -41.00 33.17 -40.47
C MET A 1 -41.22 32.53 -39.11
N GLU A 2 -40.72 33.21 -38.09
CA GLU A 2 -41.50 34.01 -37.13
C GLU A 2 -41.98 33.11 -35.98
N ASN A 3 -41.31 33.19 -34.82
CA ASN A 3 -41.60 34.11 -33.70
C ASN A 3 -42.88 33.64 -32.99
N THR A 4 -42.89 33.31 -31.70
CA THR A 4 -42.82 34.16 -30.47
C THR A 4 -43.73 33.39 -29.47
N SER A 5 -43.69 33.44 -28.14
CA SER A 5 -43.05 34.28 -27.11
C SER A 5 -43.51 33.79 -25.72
N LEU A 6 -42.59 33.82 -24.74
CA LEU A 6 -42.69 34.42 -23.38
C LEU A 6 -43.94 34.26 -22.49
N ASN A 7 -43.75 33.81 -21.23
CA ASN A 7 -43.63 34.62 -19.99
C ASN A 7 -43.83 33.73 -18.73
N VAL A 8 -42.92 33.68 -17.74
CA VAL A 8 -42.57 34.59 -16.61
C VAL A 8 -43.37 34.36 -15.32
N GLY A 9 -42.63 34.25 -14.19
CA GLY A 9 -43.08 34.42 -12.80
C GLY A 9 -42.41 33.41 -11.84
N VAL A 10 -41.21 33.61 -11.26
CA VAL A 10 -40.71 34.60 -10.26
C VAL A 10 -41.01 34.23 -8.79
N GLU A 11 -39.90 33.93 -8.08
CA GLU A 11 -39.53 34.15 -6.66
C GLU A 11 -40.17 33.40 -5.48
N GLY A 12 -39.28 33.07 -4.53
CA GLY A 12 -39.64 32.70 -3.14
C GLY A 12 -38.51 32.05 -2.33
N VAL A 13 -37.41 32.77 -2.08
CA VAL A 13 -36.46 32.45 -0.98
C VAL A 13 -37.08 32.92 0.32
N LEU A 14 -37.02 32.11 1.40
CA LEU A 14 -36.82 32.57 2.78
C LEU A 14 -36.64 31.38 3.74
N GLY A 15 -35.55 31.41 4.50
CA GLY A 15 -35.30 30.52 5.61
C GLY A 15 -35.74 31.10 6.96
N SER A 16 -35.49 30.27 7.98
CA SER A 16 -35.41 30.53 9.43
C SER A 16 -36.70 30.43 10.27
N GLY A 17 -36.57 29.73 11.41
CA GLY A 17 -37.26 30.14 12.64
C GLY A 17 -37.99 29.06 13.44
N ALA A 18 -37.27 28.13 14.11
CA ALA A 18 -37.83 27.38 15.24
C ALA A 18 -37.46 28.09 16.56
N LYS A 19 -38.49 28.44 17.35
CA LYS A 19 -38.41 28.99 18.72
C LYS A 19 -38.43 27.84 19.74
N GLY A 20 -37.69 27.99 20.85
CA GLY A 20 -38.30 27.84 22.18
C GLY A 20 -37.68 26.89 23.21
N LYS A 21 -36.74 27.44 24.00
CA LYS A 21 -36.69 27.48 25.50
C LYS A 21 -36.34 26.24 26.36
N ASN A 22 -35.21 26.45 27.08
CA ASN A 22 -35.01 26.43 28.55
C ASN A 22 -34.28 25.24 29.22
N GLY A 23 -33.18 25.57 29.93
CA GLY A 23 -32.65 24.81 31.07
C GLY A 23 -31.14 24.92 31.34
N GLN A 24 -30.74 25.93 32.15
CA GLN A 24 -29.51 26.17 32.98
C GLN A 24 -28.38 25.09 33.05
N GLY A 25 -27.08 25.42 33.18
CA GLY A 25 -26.39 26.70 33.34
C GLY A 25 -24.86 26.56 33.64
N THR A 26 -24.19 27.72 33.66
CA THR A 26 -22.93 28.12 34.36
C THR A 26 -21.54 27.61 33.92
N LYS A 27 -20.69 28.48 33.32
CA LYS A 27 -19.62 29.25 34.02
C LYS A 27 -18.69 30.08 33.10
N ARG A 28 -18.68 31.39 33.38
CA ARG A 28 -17.56 32.37 33.52
C ARG A 28 -16.59 32.69 32.36
N ARG A 29 -16.71 33.96 31.90
CA ARG A 29 -15.67 34.79 31.25
C ARG A 29 -14.67 35.35 32.29
N CYS A 30 -13.44 35.61 31.86
CA CYS A 30 -12.60 36.69 32.39
C CYS A 30 -11.76 37.26 31.23
N GLY A 31 -11.91 38.56 30.95
CA GLY A 31 -11.08 39.28 30.00
C GLY A 31 -9.92 40.00 30.70
N MET A 32 -8.90 40.38 29.95
CA MET A 32 -8.01 41.49 30.29
C MET A 32 -7.64 42.27 29.03
N ASP A 33 -7.86 43.58 29.12
CA ASP A 33 -7.54 44.61 28.14
C ASP A 33 -6.04 44.86 28.03
N GLY A 34 -5.55 45.03 26.80
CA GLY A 34 -4.20 45.55 26.53
C GLY A 34 -4.27 46.90 25.82
N LYS A 35 -4.00 47.99 26.55
CA LYS A 35 -3.72 49.31 25.97
C LYS A 35 -2.30 49.31 25.39
N ILE A 36 -2.16 49.69 24.11
CA ILE A 36 -0.88 49.83 23.41
C ILE A 36 -0.38 51.27 23.60
N ASN A 37 0.81 51.46 24.18
CA ASN A 37 1.45 52.78 24.28
C ASN A 37 2.30 53.08 23.04
N ALA A 38 2.03 54.22 22.42
CA ALA A 38 2.49 54.66 21.12
C ALA A 38 3.87 55.35 21.11
N LEU A 39 4.92 54.73 21.69
CA LEU A 39 6.27 55.33 21.75
C LEU A 39 7.45 54.33 21.66
N SER A 40 7.29 53.19 20.97
CA SER A 40 8.43 52.31 20.67
C SER A 40 9.03 52.65 19.30
N LYS A 41 10.22 53.25 19.31
CA LYS A 41 11.07 53.43 18.12
C LYS A 41 11.29 52.06 17.46
N ILE A 42 11.01 51.97 16.16
CA ILE A 42 11.26 50.77 15.35
C ILE A 42 12.78 50.68 15.15
N SER A 43 13.37 49.55 15.53
CA SER A 43 14.78 49.22 15.25
C SER A 43 14.90 48.85 13.77
N ASP A 44 15.87 49.43 13.05
CA ASP A 44 16.18 49.12 11.65
C ASP A 44 16.88 47.74 11.48
N ASN A 45 16.96 46.94 12.55
CA ASN A 45 17.50 45.60 12.52
C ASN A 45 16.37 44.56 12.41
N PRO A 46 16.29 43.76 11.32
CA PRO A 46 15.19 42.81 11.12
C PRO A 46 15.19 41.61 12.10
N PHE A 47 16.19 41.47 12.96
CA PHE A 47 16.26 40.39 13.97
C PHE A 47 15.88 40.82 15.40
N ASP A 48 15.56 42.09 15.63
CA ASP A 48 15.17 42.60 16.96
C ASP A 48 13.73 42.27 17.37
N VAL A 49 12.95 41.64 16.48
CA VAL A 49 11.56 41.22 16.77
C VAL A 49 11.49 40.09 17.81
N LEU A 50 12.57 39.34 17.99
CA LEU A 50 12.62 38.19 18.90
C LEU A 50 13.06 38.54 20.33
N SER A 51 13.63 39.73 20.55
CA SER A 51 14.19 40.09 21.86
C SER A 51 13.18 40.72 22.82
N GLN A 52 12.00 41.15 22.34
CA GLN A 52 11.02 41.89 23.17
C GLN A 52 9.63 41.24 23.31
N SER A 53 9.45 39.97 22.93
CA SER A 53 8.20 39.22 23.23
C SER A 53 8.40 38.13 24.28
N LEU A 54 8.43 38.57 25.54
CA LEU A 54 7.54 38.11 26.62
C LEU A 54 7.29 36.59 26.79
N TYR A 55 8.33 35.75 26.74
CA TYR A 55 8.31 34.54 27.57
C TYR A 55 8.57 34.94 29.04
N LYS A 56 7.50 35.42 29.70
CA LYS A 56 7.44 35.41 31.16
C LYS A 56 7.60 33.96 31.61
N LYS A 57 8.74 33.68 32.23
CA LYS A 57 9.02 32.41 32.90
C LYS A 57 8.06 32.30 34.09
N ASN A 58 6.89 31.71 33.87
CA ASN A 58 6.02 31.29 34.97
C ASN A 58 6.72 30.13 35.67
N GLU A 59 7.17 30.33 36.91
CA GLU A 59 7.55 29.23 37.79
C GLU A 59 6.30 28.40 38.08
N ILE A 60 6.17 27.28 37.35
CA ILE A 60 5.19 26.25 37.65
C ILE A 60 5.77 25.49 38.85
N SER A 61 5.19 25.71 40.03
CA SER A 61 5.36 24.83 41.18
C SER A 61 4.79 23.46 40.82
N CYS A 62 5.67 22.56 40.35
CA CYS A 62 5.36 21.15 40.25
C CYS A 62 5.44 20.56 41.66
N LYS A 63 4.29 20.39 42.31
CA LYS A 63 4.19 19.37 43.36
C LYS A 63 4.44 18.02 42.70
N GLU A 64 5.47 17.33 43.15
CA GLU A 64 5.80 15.97 42.75
C GLU A 64 4.59 15.07 43.01
N VAL A 65 3.95 14.64 41.92
CA VAL A 65 3.13 13.42 41.93
C VAL A 65 4.14 12.28 41.88
N PRO A 66 4.10 11.30 42.79
CA PRO A 66 5.06 10.20 42.75
C PRO A 66 4.83 9.44 41.44
N SER A 67 5.80 9.54 40.53
CA SER A 67 5.86 8.71 39.35
C SER A 67 6.05 7.27 39.84
N LYS A 68 5.10 6.40 39.52
CA LYS A 68 5.38 4.98 39.51
C LYS A 68 6.53 4.78 38.53
N GLN A 69 7.72 4.52 39.05
CA GLN A 69 8.81 3.97 38.27
C GLN A 69 8.32 2.60 37.79
N ASP A 70 7.80 2.54 36.56
CA ASP A 70 7.85 1.29 35.79
C ASP A 70 9.31 1.07 35.42
N LEU A 71 10.09 0.61 36.41
CA LEU A 71 11.33 -0.09 36.17
C LEU A 71 10.92 -1.40 35.51
N MET A 72 10.87 -1.41 34.19
CA MET A 72 10.92 -2.66 33.45
C MET A 72 12.23 -3.32 33.86
N GLU A 73 12.15 -4.37 34.67
CA GLU A 73 13.34 -5.04 35.21
C GLU A 73 14.22 -5.50 34.05
N ASP A 74 15.51 -5.15 34.09
CA ASP A 74 16.49 -5.50 33.05
C ASP A 74 16.50 -7.01 32.77
N SER A 75 16.11 -7.83 33.75
CA SER A 75 15.88 -9.28 33.61
C SER A 75 14.80 -9.62 32.56
N ILE A 76 13.68 -8.89 32.52
CA ILE A 76 12.59 -9.09 31.56
C ILE A 76 13.02 -8.64 30.16
N PHE A 77 13.79 -7.56 30.08
CA PHE A 77 14.37 -7.07 28.83
C PHE A 77 15.41 -8.06 28.27
N GLU A 78 16.29 -8.58 29.13
CA GLU A 78 17.26 -9.62 28.77
C GLU A 78 16.57 -10.93 28.37
N GLU A 79 15.48 -11.31 29.04
CA GLU A 79 14.71 -12.50 28.67
C GLU A 79 14.00 -12.33 27.31
N LEU A 80 13.53 -11.13 26.99
CA LEU A 80 13.01 -10.77 25.66
C LEU A 80 14.09 -10.84 24.58
N LEU A 81 15.32 -10.39 24.89
CA LEU A 81 16.47 -10.49 23.99
C LEU A 81 16.97 -11.94 23.82
N LEU A 82 16.86 -12.78 24.85
CA LEU A 82 17.24 -14.18 24.82
C LEU A 82 16.22 -15.04 24.08
N LYS A 83 14.91 -14.77 24.21
CA LYS A 83 13.87 -15.41 23.40
C LYS A 83 14.07 -15.16 21.90
N ALA A 84 14.60 -13.99 21.52
CA ALA A 84 14.96 -13.68 20.14
C ALA A 84 16.15 -14.48 19.59
N LYS A 85 16.95 -15.11 20.46
CA LYS A 85 18.10 -15.96 20.08
C LYS A 85 17.77 -17.45 20.01
N THR A 86 16.53 -17.85 20.29
CA THR A 86 16.09 -19.22 20.03
C THR A 86 16.21 -19.46 18.53
N GLU A 87 17.14 -20.32 18.10
CA GLU A 87 17.28 -20.69 16.70
C GLU A 87 15.89 -21.07 16.18
N PRO A 88 15.39 -20.43 15.11
CA PRO A 88 14.12 -20.81 14.54
C PRO A 88 14.24 -22.28 14.19
N LYS A 89 13.38 -23.11 14.80
CA LYS A 89 13.15 -24.48 14.32
C LYS A 89 13.02 -24.37 12.81
N ASN A 90 13.74 -25.21 12.07
CA ASN A 90 13.57 -25.37 10.63
C ASN A 90 12.15 -25.87 10.37
N GLU A 91 11.16 -24.99 10.52
CA GLU A 91 9.93 -25.06 9.78
C GLU A 91 10.37 -24.92 8.33
N GLU A 92 10.07 -25.92 7.51
CA GLU A 92 10.13 -25.77 6.07
C GLU A 92 9.41 -24.47 5.73
N LYS A 93 10.20 -23.42 5.47
CA LYS A 93 9.67 -22.06 5.27
C LYS A 93 8.67 -22.18 4.13
N LYS A 94 7.38 -22.04 4.46
CA LYS A 94 6.30 -22.05 3.47
C LYS A 94 6.71 -21.15 2.33
N LEU A 95 6.79 -21.72 1.13
CA LEU A 95 7.05 -20.97 -0.09
C LEU A 95 6.10 -19.77 -0.12
N CYS A 96 6.68 -18.57 -0.16
CA CYS A 96 5.91 -17.36 -0.29
C CYS A 96 5.33 -17.34 -1.72
N TYR A 97 4.03 -17.54 -1.86
CA TYR A 97 3.34 -17.43 -3.14
C TYR A 97 2.82 -16.01 -3.30
N GLY A 98 3.28 -15.29 -4.32
CA GLY A 98 2.81 -13.93 -4.59
C GLY A 98 3.79 -13.06 -5.36
N ILE A 99 3.34 -11.83 -5.60
CA ILE A 99 4.13 -10.76 -6.21
C ILE A 99 4.71 -9.90 -5.09
N PHE A 100 6.04 -9.81 -5.03
CA PHE A 100 6.78 -9.02 -4.05
C PHE A 100 7.51 -7.88 -4.73
N THR A 101 7.71 -6.77 -4.04
CA THR A 101 8.42 -5.60 -4.57
C THR A 101 9.91 -5.59 -4.22
N SER A 102 10.28 -6.28 -3.15
CA SER A 102 11.67 -6.36 -2.71
C SER A 102 11.98 -7.64 -1.92
N MET A 103 13.23 -8.07 -1.93
CA MET A 103 13.71 -9.16 -1.07
C MET A 103 15.13 -8.89 -0.60
N ALA A 104 15.32 -8.95 0.72
CA ALA A 104 16.63 -8.80 1.34
C ALA A 104 17.29 -10.16 1.55
N LEU A 105 18.50 -10.29 1.01
CA LEU A 105 19.30 -11.51 1.01
C LEU A 105 20.60 -11.27 1.78
N VAL A 106 20.99 -12.25 2.58
CA VAL A 106 22.26 -12.23 3.32
C VAL A 106 22.92 -13.59 3.14
N THR A 107 24.14 -13.59 2.63
CA THR A 107 24.86 -14.81 2.24
C THR A 107 26.35 -14.65 2.50
N ASP A 108 27.04 -15.76 2.78
CA ASP A 108 28.50 -15.81 2.87
C ASP A 108 29.19 -15.91 1.49
N SER A 109 28.40 -16.14 0.44
CA SER A 109 28.85 -16.41 -0.92
C SER A 109 28.32 -15.35 -1.89
N GLU A 110 29.10 -14.98 -2.89
CA GLU A 110 28.66 -14.01 -3.90
C GLU A 110 27.58 -14.62 -4.81
N ILE A 111 26.44 -13.94 -4.91
CA ILE A 111 25.32 -14.33 -5.76
C ILE A 111 25.41 -13.56 -7.08
N GLN A 112 25.35 -14.27 -8.20
CA GLN A 112 25.20 -13.68 -9.53
C GLN A 112 23.86 -14.10 -10.12
N ILE A 113 22.99 -13.11 -10.37
CA ILE A 113 21.69 -13.33 -11.00
C ILE A 113 21.64 -12.48 -12.25
N GLN A 114 21.15 -13.07 -13.34
CA GLN A 114 20.90 -12.33 -14.57
C GLN A 114 19.69 -11.41 -14.39
N GLU A 115 19.84 -10.17 -14.84
CA GLU A 115 18.74 -9.21 -14.87
C GLU A 115 17.58 -9.76 -15.71
N LYS A 116 16.41 -9.91 -15.09
CA LYS A 116 15.22 -10.43 -15.76
C LYS A 116 14.31 -9.27 -16.16
N ARG A 117 14.12 -9.11 -17.48
CA ARG A 117 13.18 -8.13 -18.04
C ARG A 117 11.75 -8.65 -17.93
N MET A 118 10.85 -7.77 -17.51
CA MET A 118 9.44 -8.07 -17.33
C MET A 118 8.59 -6.83 -17.64
N TYR A 119 7.29 -7.01 -17.81
CA TYR A 119 6.33 -5.95 -18.08
C TYR A 119 5.30 -5.90 -16.96
N LYS A 120 4.95 -4.70 -16.50
CA LYS A 120 3.96 -4.50 -15.43
C LYS A 120 2.91 -3.45 -15.76
N PHE A 121 1.74 -3.58 -15.14
CA PHE A 121 0.73 -2.53 -15.14
C PHE A 121 -0.19 -2.68 -13.91
N PRO A 122 -0.58 -1.61 -13.20
CA PRO A 122 -0.15 -0.23 -13.36
C PRO A 122 1.28 -0.01 -12.80
N PHE A 123 1.69 1.26 -12.61
CA PHE A 123 3.01 1.57 -12.07
C PHE A 123 3.20 1.05 -10.64
N GLU A 124 2.21 1.26 -9.76
CA GLU A 124 2.22 0.75 -8.39
C GLU A 124 1.42 -0.55 -8.26
N VAL A 125 1.82 -1.40 -7.31
CA VAL A 125 1.11 -2.67 -7.05
C VAL A 125 -0.28 -2.44 -6.43
N GLU A 126 -0.49 -1.31 -5.75
CA GLU A 126 -1.75 -0.98 -5.06
C GLU A 126 -2.34 0.35 -5.53
N THR A 127 -2.90 0.38 -6.74
CA THR A 127 -3.61 1.56 -7.27
C THR A 127 -5.09 1.55 -6.86
N LYS A 128 -5.40 2.26 -5.76
CA LYS A 128 -6.76 2.34 -5.19
C LYS A 128 -7.62 3.38 -5.90
N ASN A 129 -8.93 3.15 -5.92
CA ASN A 129 -9.92 4.08 -6.42
C ASN A 129 -10.07 5.27 -5.47
N ASP A 130 -9.62 6.44 -5.92
CA ASP A 130 -9.77 7.72 -5.23
C ASP A 130 -10.93 8.57 -5.76
N GLY A 131 -11.70 8.04 -6.73
CA GLY A 131 -12.79 8.75 -7.40
C GLY A 131 -12.34 9.85 -8.36
N SER A 132 -11.04 9.93 -8.67
CA SER A 132 -10.50 10.93 -9.58
C SER A 132 -10.70 10.58 -11.06
N GLN A 133 -10.74 11.59 -11.92
CA GLN A 133 -10.70 11.39 -13.38
C GLN A 133 -9.41 10.68 -13.84
N LEU A 134 -8.32 10.84 -13.10
CA LEU A 134 -7.07 10.13 -13.39
C LEU A 134 -7.25 8.63 -13.16
N PHE A 135 -7.92 8.24 -12.06
CA PHE A 135 -8.23 6.85 -11.80
C PHE A 135 -9.12 6.25 -12.90
N GLU A 136 -10.17 6.95 -13.33
CA GLU A 136 -11.03 6.51 -14.44
C GLU A 136 -10.23 6.25 -15.73
N LYS A 137 -9.32 7.18 -16.08
CA LYS A 137 -8.42 7.01 -17.22
C LYS A 137 -7.47 5.83 -17.04
N MET A 138 -6.85 5.69 -15.86
CA MET A 138 -6.00 4.54 -15.57
C MET A 138 -6.76 3.21 -15.64
N TYR A 139 -8.02 3.20 -15.22
CA TYR A 139 -8.89 2.03 -15.33
C TYR A 139 -9.23 1.69 -16.79
N SER A 140 -9.48 2.68 -17.65
CA SER A 140 -9.64 2.39 -19.08
C SER A 140 -8.38 1.80 -19.71
N GLU A 141 -7.20 2.33 -19.34
CA GLU A 141 -5.92 1.77 -19.81
C GLU A 141 -5.64 0.37 -19.24
N TYR A 142 -6.07 0.11 -18.00
CA TYR A 142 -6.04 -1.23 -17.38
C TYR A 142 -6.84 -2.24 -18.21
N LEU A 143 -8.05 -1.90 -18.65
CA LEU A 143 -8.87 -2.83 -19.43
C LEU A 143 -8.22 -3.20 -20.76
N ILE A 144 -7.52 -2.25 -21.39
CA ILE A 144 -6.72 -2.50 -22.61
C ILE A 144 -5.55 -3.43 -22.28
N ALA A 145 -4.79 -3.11 -21.22
CA ALA A 145 -3.65 -3.91 -20.77
C ALA A 145 -4.05 -5.36 -20.42
N ALA A 146 -5.11 -5.53 -19.63
CA ALA A 146 -5.63 -6.82 -19.20
C ALA A 146 -6.05 -7.68 -20.39
N LYS A 147 -6.81 -7.11 -21.34
CA LYS A 147 -7.22 -7.83 -22.56
C LYS A 147 -6.02 -8.20 -23.43
N SER A 148 -5.05 -7.29 -23.54
CA SER A 148 -3.84 -7.51 -24.33
C SER A 148 -2.96 -8.62 -23.76
N VAL A 149 -2.70 -8.63 -22.45
CA VAL A 149 -1.90 -9.69 -21.79
C VAL A 149 -2.62 -11.04 -21.87
N PHE A 150 -3.94 -11.07 -21.68
CA PHE A 150 -4.70 -12.31 -21.78
C PHE A 150 -4.73 -12.86 -23.21
N ARG A 151 -4.84 -11.99 -24.22
CA ARG A 151 -4.72 -12.37 -25.63
C ARG A 151 -3.35 -12.97 -25.94
N GLU A 152 -2.27 -12.38 -25.41
CA GLU A 152 -0.91 -12.90 -25.59
C GLU A 152 -0.74 -14.27 -24.92
N TYR A 153 -1.26 -14.42 -23.70
CA TYR A 153 -1.33 -15.70 -23.00
C TYR A 153 -2.05 -16.78 -23.83
N LYS A 154 -3.22 -16.45 -24.39
CA LYS A 154 -3.99 -17.39 -25.23
C LYS A 154 -3.29 -17.76 -26.53
N ARG A 155 -2.53 -16.83 -27.12
CA ARG A 155 -1.85 -17.02 -28.41
C ARG A 155 -0.53 -17.80 -28.26
N SER A 156 0.26 -17.42 -27.26
CA SER A 156 1.67 -17.83 -27.15
C SER A 156 1.94 -18.75 -25.95
N SER A 157 0.92 -19.02 -25.13
CA SER A 157 1.06 -19.77 -23.87
C SER A 157 2.12 -19.17 -22.93
N ILE A 158 2.33 -17.85 -23.02
CA ILE A 158 3.26 -17.15 -22.15
C ILE A 158 2.53 -16.82 -20.86
N ARG A 159 3.11 -17.27 -19.75
CA ARG A 159 2.54 -17.06 -18.42
C ARG A 159 2.53 -15.59 -18.02
N PHE A 160 1.51 -15.21 -17.25
CA PHE A 160 1.47 -13.92 -16.57
C PHE A 160 0.85 -14.07 -15.18
N PHE A 161 1.09 -13.08 -14.34
CA PHE A 161 0.67 -13.04 -12.95
C PHE A 161 -0.24 -11.84 -12.74
N MET A 162 -1.19 -11.98 -11.83
CA MET A 162 -2.08 -10.88 -11.44
C MET A 162 -2.25 -10.85 -9.92
N LYS A 163 -2.12 -9.68 -9.30
CA LYS A 163 -2.58 -9.42 -7.93
C LYS A 163 -3.96 -8.77 -8.02
N LEU A 164 -4.95 -9.43 -7.44
CA LEU A 164 -6.33 -8.96 -7.33
C LEU A 164 -6.67 -8.82 -5.85
N LYS A 165 -6.74 -7.59 -5.34
CA LYS A 165 -6.87 -7.33 -3.89
C LYS A 165 -5.73 -8.03 -3.11
N ASN A 166 -6.07 -9.01 -2.27
CA ASN A 166 -5.14 -9.80 -1.47
C ASN A 166 -4.84 -11.17 -2.10
N ASP A 167 -5.41 -11.45 -3.27
CA ASP A 167 -5.28 -12.71 -3.97
C ASP A 167 -4.28 -12.61 -5.12
N PHE A 168 -3.62 -13.73 -5.39
CA PHE A 168 -2.65 -13.85 -6.46
C PHE A 168 -3.12 -14.91 -7.46
N LEU A 169 -3.02 -14.59 -8.74
CA LEU A 169 -3.43 -15.41 -9.86
C LEU A 169 -2.22 -15.64 -10.75
N LEU A 170 -1.93 -16.91 -11.05
CA LEU A 170 -0.92 -17.33 -12.00
C LEU A 170 -1.63 -17.95 -13.19
N PHE A 171 -1.61 -17.25 -14.32
CA PHE A 171 -2.09 -17.74 -15.60
C PHE A 171 -0.94 -18.43 -16.32
N ASP A 172 -0.94 -19.76 -16.31
CA ASP A 172 0.04 -20.61 -17.00
C ASP A 172 -0.72 -21.71 -17.78
N SER A 173 -0.21 -22.94 -17.88
CA SER A 173 -0.97 -24.08 -18.45
C SER A 173 -2.39 -24.24 -17.88
N TYR A 174 -2.57 -23.89 -16.61
CA TYR A 174 -3.85 -23.69 -15.93
C TYR A 174 -3.77 -22.42 -15.08
N LEU A 175 -4.91 -21.93 -14.61
CA LEU A 175 -4.95 -20.84 -13.65
C LEU A 175 -4.79 -21.40 -12.24
N LYS A 176 -3.74 -20.97 -11.54
CA LYS A 176 -3.53 -21.24 -10.11
C LYS A 176 -3.80 -19.97 -9.31
N THR A 177 -4.63 -20.07 -8.27
CA THR A 177 -4.96 -18.91 -7.44
C THR A 177 -4.96 -19.23 -5.94
N SER A 178 -4.79 -18.20 -5.11
CA SER A 178 -4.93 -18.28 -3.66
C SER A 178 -6.36 -18.62 -3.25
N TYR A 179 -6.49 -19.22 -2.07
CA TYR A 179 -7.78 -19.67 -1.54
C TYR A 179 -8.81 -18.55 -1.32
N GLY A 180 -8.40 -17.27 -1.22
CA GLY A 180 -9.32 -16.13 -1.07
C GLY A 180 -10.28 -15.96 -2.26
N MET A 181 -9.90 -16.46 -3.45
CA MET A 181 -10.78 -16.47 -4.63
C MET A 181 -11.93 -17.47 -4.55
N LYS A 182 -11.91 -18.44 -3.62
CA LYS A 182 -12.90 -19.54 -3.56
C LYS A 182 -14.34 -19.04 -3.57
N LYS A 183 -14.64 -18.04 -2.74
CA LYS A 183 -15.99 -17.48 -2.63
C LYS A 183 -16.45 -16.87 -3.97
N GLU A 184 -15.53 -16.23 -4.68
CA GLU A 184 -15.82 -15.61 -5.97
C GLU A 184 -16.00 -16.64 -7.08
N LEU A 185 -15.17 -17.69 -7.10
CA LEU A 185 -15.31 -18.78 -8.06
C LEU A 185 -16.65 -19.51 -7.87
N VAL A 186 -17.01 -19.86 -6.62
CA VAL A 186 -18.30 -20.51 -6.31
C VAL A 186 -19.47 -19.62 -6.69
N ARG A 187 -19.41 -18.31 -6.39
CA ARG A 187 -20.48 -17.36 -6.70
C ARG A 187 -20.74 -17.21 -8.20
N ASN A 188 -19.71 -17.34 -9.02
CA ASN A 188 -19.80 -17.24 -10.47
C ASN A 188 -19.92 -18.62 -11.15
N GLU A 189 -20.19 -19.69 -10.38
CA GLU A 189 -20.34 -21.07 -10.86
C GLU A 189 -19.12 -21.60 -11.64
N ILE A 190 -17.93 -21.07 -11.34
CA ILE A 190 -16.67 -21.45 -11.99
C ILE A 190 -16.14 -22.72 -11.33
N ARG A 191 -15.81 -23.73 -12.14
CA ARG A 191 -15.28 -25.01 -11.63
C ARG A 191 -13.80 -24.89 -11.30
N PHE A 192 -13.42 -25.44 -10.14
CA PHE A 192 -12.03 -25.50 -9.70
C PHE A 192 -11.75 -26.78 -8.91
N GLU A 193 -10.47 -27.16 -8.84
CA GLU A 193 -9.94 -28.21 -7.98
C GLU A 193 -9.16 -27.57 -6.82
N GLU A 194 -9.14 -28.21 -5.66
CA GLU A 194 -8.34 -27.77 -4.51
C GLU A 194 -7.06 -28.59 -4.44
N GLU A 195 -5.90 -27.93 -4.50
CA GLU A 195 -4.59 -28.57 -4.42
C GLU A 195 -3.74 -27.87 -3.35
N GLY A 196 -3.68 -28.47 -2.16
CA GLY A 196 -2.99 -27.91 -1.01
C GLY A 196 -3.59 -26.56 -0.58
N SER A 197 -2.81 -25.49 -0.67
CA SER A 197 -3.24 -24.12 -0.35
C SER A 197 -3.76 -23.31 -1.55
N PHE A 198 -3.96 -23.97 -2.70
CA PHE A 198 -4.29 -23.31 -3.97
C PHE A 198 -5.57 -23.87 -4.58
N LEU A 199 -6.20 -23.03 -5.40
CA LEU A 199 -7.32 -23.40 -6.27
C LEU A 199 -6.79 -23.48 -7.69
N ILE A 200 -7.13 -24.56 -8.39
CA ILE A 200 -6.70 -24.85 -9.75
C ILE A 200 -7.91 -24.78 -10.67
N VAL A 201 -7.86 -23.87 -11.65
CA VAL A 201 -8.91 -23.64 -12.63
C VAL A 201 -8.37 -24.02 -14.01
N LYS A 202 -9.09 -24.88 -14.74
CA LYS A 202 -8.61 -25.48 -16.00
C LYS A 202 -9.56 -25.19 -17.17
N GLY A 203 -9.01 -25.18 -18.38
CA GLY A 203 -9.81 -25.13 -19.61
C GLY A 203 -10.58 -23.81 -19.78
N ILE A 204 -11.86 -23.92 -20.13
CA ILE A 204 -12.72 -22.75 -20.41
C ILE A 204 -12.99 -21.90 -19.17
N GLU A 205 -12.94 -22.50 -17.98
CA GLU A 205 -13.13 -21.83 -16.70
C GLU A 205 -12.11 -20.69 -16.50
N VAL A 206 -10.90 -20.82 -17.05
CA VAL A 206 -9.87 -19.76 -17.02
C VAL A 206 -10.37 -18.47 -17.69
N ALA A 207 -11.10 -18.61 -18.80
CA ALA A 207 -11.68 -17.46 -19.50
C ALA A 207 -12.85 -16.85 -18.72
N LEU A 208 -13.64 -17.67 -18.01
CA LEU A 208 -14.70 -17.18 -17.11
C LEU A 208 -14.13 -16.40 -15.92
N VAL A 209 -13.00 -16.85 -15.35
CA VAL A 209 -12.32 -16.08 -14.30
C VAL A 209 -11.83 -14.75 -14.84
N PHE A 210 -11.23 -14.74 -16.03
CA PHE A 210 -10.79 -13.49 -16.65
C PHE A 210 -11.96 -12.54 -16.94
N ASP A 211 -13.08 -13.06 -17.47
CA ASP A 211 -14.30 -12.29 -17.70
C ASP A 211 -14.87 -11.71 -16.40
N TYR A 212 -14.92 -12.52 -15.33
CA TYR A 212 -15.29 -12.03 -14.01
C TYR A 212 -14.40 -10.85 -13.58
N ILE A 213 -13.07 -10.97 -13.71
CA ILE A 213 -12.11 -9.95 -13.27
C ILE A 213 -12.31 -8.61 -13.98
N ILE A 214 -12.49 -8.63 -15.30
CA ILE A 214 -12.67 -7.39 -16.09
C ILE A 214 -14.03 -6.73 -15.85
N ASN A 215 -15.01 -7.49 -15.35
CA ASN A 215 -16.37 -7.05 -15.09
C ASN A 215 -16.65 -6.79 -13.60
N ILE A 216 -15.63 -6.79 -12.73
CA ILE A 216 -15.80 -6.44 -11.32
C ILE A 216 -16.35 -5.01 -11.20
N PRO A 217 -17.46 -4.79 -10.49
CA PRO A 217 -18.01 -3.44 -10.30
C PRO A 217 -17.01 -2.52 -9.58
N ILE A 218 -16.81 -1.33 -10.14
CA ILE A 218 -15.97 -0.29 -9.55
C ILE A 218 -16.66 0.24 -8.29
N SER A 219 -16.03 0.01 -7.14
CA SER A 219 -16.46 0.53 -5.84
C SER A 219 -15.37 1.46 -5.27
N SER A 220 -15.67 2.18 -4.19
CA SER A 220 -14.67 3.02 -3.50
C SER A 220 -13.47 2.22 -2.96
N SER A 221 -13.69 0.94 -2.62
CA SER A 221 -12.63 0.02 -2.18
C SER A 221 -11.91 -0.69 -3.33
N PHE A 222 -12.27 -0.40 -4.58
CA PHE A 222 -11.69 -1.07 -5.74
C PHE A 222 -10.21 -0.69 -5.89
N CYS A 223 -9.39 -1.69 -6.20
CA CYS A 223 -8.00 -1.52 -6.56
C CYS A 223 -7.81 -2.10 -7.95
N ILE A 224 -7.16 -1.35 -8.84
CA ILE A 224 -6.81 -1.86 -10.16
C ILE A 224 -5.93 -3.11 -9.97
N PRO A 225 -6.30 -4.25 -10.57
CA PRO A 225 -5.48 -5.45 -10.50
C PRO A 225 -4.10 -5.22 -11.11
N PHE A 226 -3.06 -5.61 -10.39
CA PHE A 226 -1.69 -5.47 -10.85
C PHE A 226 -1.32 -6.67 -11.72
N ILE A 227 -0.88 -6.42 -12.95
CA ILE A 227 -0.45 -7.39 -13.95
C ILE A 227 1.08 -7.39 -13.98
N LEU A 228 1.65 -8.59 -14.02
CA LEU A 228 3.08 -8.83 -14.23
C LEU A 228 3.24 -9.90 -15.31
N SER A 229 4.01 -9.65 -16.37
CA SER A 229 4.20 -10.59 -17.48
C SER A 229 5.66 -10.67 -17.90
N GLU A 230 6.04 -11.82 -18.45
CA GLU A 230 7.33 -11.99 -19.15
C GLU A 230 7.28 -11.46 -20.59
N SER A 231 6.10 -11.38 -21.18
CA SER A 231 5.87 -10.83 -22.52
C SER A 231 5.42 -9.38 -22.50
N GLN A 232 5.72 -8.67 -23.58
CA GLN A 232 5.18 -7.34 -23.84
C GLN A 232 3.66 -7.42 -24.07
N PHE A 233 2.93 -6.46 -23.49
CA PHE A 233 1.51 -6.25 -23.74
C PHE A 233 1.21 -4.75 -23.85
N GLU A 234 0.05 -4.39 -24.39
CA GLU A 234 -0.37 -2.98 -24.54
C GLU A 234 -0.42 -2.27 -23.19
N ASN A 235 0.07 -1.03 -23.14
CA ASN A 235 0.24 -0.24 -21.91
C ASN A 235 1.18 -0.85 -20.85
N GLY A 236 1.77 -2.03 -21.10
CA GLY A 236 2.73 -2.63 -20.20
C GLY A 236 4.00 -1.81 -20.07
N ILE A 237 4.40 -1.51 -18.83
CA ILE A 237 5.61 -0.77 -18.51
C ILE A 237 6.75 -1.78 -18.39
N LEU A 238 7.75 -1.66 -19.28
CA LEU A 238 8.98 -2.44 -19.20
C LEU A 238 9.74 -2.07 -17.92
N PHE A 239 10.16 -3.08 -17.16
CA PHE A 239 11.09 -2.93 -16.06
C PHE A 239 12.02 -4.14 -16.01
N SER A 240 13.03 -4.04 -15.15
CA SER A 240 13.95 -5.15 -14.90
C SER A 240 14.03 -5.43 -13.41
N VAL A 241 13.93 -6.71 -13.05
CA VAL A 241 14.27 -7.16 -11.70
C VAL A 241 15.78 -7.20 -11.59
N LYS A 242 16.33 -6.45 -10.62
CA LYS A 242 17.78 -6.29 -10.45
C LYS A 242 18.20 -6.70 -9.05
N LEU A 243 19.33 -7.41 -8.97
CA LEU A 243 19.98 -7.71 -7.70
C LEU A 243 21.02 -6.63 -7.41
N GLU A 244 20.77 -5.81 -6.39
CA GLU A 244 21.70 -4.78 -5.94
C GLU A 244 22.51 -5.27 -4.74
N ARG A 245 23.84 -5.21 -4.84
CA ARG A 245 24.72 -5.42 -3.69
C ARG A 245 24.72 -4.16 -2.83
N LYS A 246 24.32 -4.27 -1.57
CA LYS A 246 24.27 -3.12 -0.63
C LYS A 246 25.60 -2.96 0.08
N ARG A 247 25.81 -3.70 1.18
CA ARG A 247 26.99 -3.59 2.04
C ARG A 247 27.43 -4.97 2.51
N ALA A 248 28.73 -5.13 2.76
CA ALA A 248 29.21 -6.30 3.47
C ALA A 248 29.00 -6.09 4.98
N ILE A 249 28.41 -7.08 5.64
CA ILE A 249 28.18 -7.12 7.07
C ILE A 249 29.22 -8.06 7.66
N ARG A 250 29.95 -7.63 8.69
CA ARG A 250 30.89 -8.50 9.39
C ARG A 250 30.21 -9.09 10.62
N GLU A 251 30.01 -10.40 10.62
CA GLU A 251 29.49 -11.14 11.77
C GLU A 251 30.62 -12.01 12.35
N GLY A 252 31.31 -11.48 13.35
CA GLY A 252 32.50 -12.09 13.95
C GLY A 252 33.66 -12.26 12.95
N LYS A 253 34.00 -13.52 12.63
CA LYS A 253 35.06 -13.87 11.65
C LYS A 253 34.53 -14.03 10.22
N LYS A 254 33.21 -14.03 10.01
CA LYS A 254 32.60 -14.20 8.69
C LYS A 254 32.25 -12.84 8.07
N ILE A 255 32.49 -12.70 6.78
CA ILE A 255 32.01 -11.58 5.99
C ILE A 255 30.75 -12.07 5.28
N LEU A 256 29.63 -11.42 5.54
CA LEU A 256 28.37 -11.65 4.88
C LEU A 256 28.14 -10.55 3.85
N TYR A 257 27.65 -10.91 2.68
CA TYR A 257 27.26 -9.99 1.63
C TYR A 257 25.74 -9.78 1.72
N SER A 258 25.34 -8.51 1.82
CA SER A 258 23.93 -8.13 1.76
C SER A 258 23.55 -7.72 0.34
N TYR A 259 22.49 -8.34 -0.17
CA TYR A 259 21.88 -8.01 -1.46
C TYR A 259 20.41 -7.64 -1.27
N GLU A 260 19.89 -6.82 -2.18
CA GLU A 260 18.47 -6.51 -2.29
C GLU A 260 18.02 -6.80 -3.73
N LEU A 261 17.05 -7.70 -3.90
CA LEU A 261 16.37 -7.91 -5.16
C LEU A 261 15.27 -6.84 -5.28
N LEU A 262 15.37 -5.98 -6.27
CA LEU A 262 14.46 -4.86 -6.49
C LEU A 262 13.56 -5.08 -7.71
N GLY A 263 12.28 -4.74 -7.53
CA GLY A 263 11.26 -4.76 -8.58
C GLY A 263 10.14 -5.75 -8.25
N PRO A 264 8.95 -5.58 -8.86
CA PRO A 264 7.90 -6.57 -8.71
C PRO A 264 8.35 -7.91 -9.31
N PHE A 265 8.43 -8.97 -8.52
CA PHE A 265 8.76 -10.30 -9.00
C PHE A 265 7.83 -11.35 -8.43
N TRP A 266 7.67 -12.45 -9.17
CA TRP A 266 6.99 -13.63 -8.68
C TRP A 266 7.92 -14.46 -7.81
N ALA A 267 7.54 -14.75 -6.57
CA ALA A 267 8.47 -15.37 -5.61
C ALA A 267 8.96 -16.77 -6.02
N ASP A 268 8.13 -17.61 -6.66
CA ASP A 268 8.57 -18.95 -7.10
C ASP A 268 9.68 -18.88 -8.16
N ASP A 269 9.77 -17.80 -8.96
CA ASP A 269 10.85 -17.61 -9.93
C ASP A 269 12.22 -17.43 -9.25
N TYR A 270 12.21 -17.02 -7.98
CA TYR A 270 13.41 -16.75 -7.19
C TYR A 270 13.50 -17.66 -5.96
N LYS A 271 12.82 -18.81 -5.99
CA LYS A 271 12.78 -19.78 -4.88
C LYS A 271 14.16 -20.24 -4.41
N GLU A 272 15.14 -20.28 -5.31
CA GLU A 272 16.52 -20.65 -5.00
C GLU A 272 17.19 -19.65 -4.06
N LEU A 273 16.79 -18.38 -4.13
CA LEU A 273 17.31 -17.31 -3.27
C LEU A 273 16.69 -17.30 -1.88
N ILE A 274 15.50 -17.90 -1.72
CA ILE A 274 14.79 -17.94 -0.43
C ILE A 274 15.65 -18.63 0.66
N ARG A 275 16.56 -19.51 0.25
CA ARG A 275 17.53 -20.17 1.15
C ARG A 275 18.47 -19.18 1.85
N PHE A 276 18.70 -18.01 1.25
CA PHE A 276 19.60 -16.96 1.77
C PHE A 276 18.86 -15.81 2.46
N HIS A 277 17.55 -15.95 2.75
CA HIS A 277 16.74 -14.82 3.23
C HIS A 277 17.00 -14.50 4.71
N THR A 278 16.83 -13.22 5.05
CA THR A 278 16.47 -12.77 6.42
C THR A 278 15.13 -12.02 6.47
N LYS A 279 14.65 -11.40 5.37
CA LYS A 279 13.32 -10.74 5.33
C LYS A 279 12.82 -10.53 3.88
N ILE A 280 11.53 -10.78 3.63
CA ILE A 280 10.83 -10.44 2.37
C ILE A 280 9.88 -9.27 2.68
N ILE A 281 9.88 -8.22 1.84
CA ILE A 281 9.04 -7.02 2.01
C ILE A 281 8.24 -6.78 0.72
#